data_AF-A0A0P6SLP4-F1
#
_entry.id   AF-A0A0P6SLP4-F1
#
_cell.length_a   1.000
_cell.length_b   1.000
_cell.length_c   1.000
_cell.angle_alpha   90.00
_cell.angle_beta   90.00
_cell.angle_gamma   90.00
#
_symmetry.space_group_name_H-M   'P 1'
#
loop_
_entity.id
_entity.type
_entity.pdbx_description
1 polymer ?
#
loop_
_entity_poly.entity_id
_entity_poly.type
_entity_poly.pdbx_seq_one_letter_code
_entity_poly.pdbx_strand_id
1 'polypeptide(L)'
;MSSIEQEAQRVYDSYDVQKKDLVAQRQRELEELAKHYEQETQQLVMDKEALLAQHKKQLTQDVEQTIEQQTASIQSLLASKKADLITQMVDKVVETYGH
;
A
#
# COMPACT_ATOMS: atom_id res chain seq x y z
N MET A 1 -54.38 -14.32 45.47
CA MET A 1 -53.10 -13.60 45.47
C MET A 1 -53.20 -12.43 46.42
N SER A 2 -52.25 -12.31 47.35
CA SER A 2 -52.11 -11.15 48.24
C SER A 2 -51.60 -9.93 47.47
N SER A 3 -51.90 -8.71 47.93
CA SER A 3 -51.39 -7.46 47.35
C SER A 3 -49.85 -7.44 47.27
N ILE A 4 -49.17 -8.14 48.18
CA ILE A 4 -47.70 -8.23 48.22
C ILE A 4 -47.18 -9.10 47.06
N GLU A 5 -47.86 -10.18 46.71
CA GLU A 5 -47.46 -11.07 45.62
C GLU A 5 -47.60 -10.38 44.26
N GLN A 6 -48.64 -9.56 44.08
CA GLN A 6 -48.82 -8.77 42.86
C GLN A 6 -47.74 -7.70 42.71
N GLU A 7 -47.36 -7.04 43.80
CA GLU A 7 -46.31 -6.03 43.76
C GLU A 7 -44.93 -6.66 43.51
N ALA A 8 -44.64 -7.80 44.13
CA ALA A 8 -43.42 -8.57 43.85
C ALA A 8 -43.36 -9.01 42.38
N GLN A 9 -44.47 -9.46 41.79
CA GLN A 9 -44.53 -9.83 40.39
C GLN A 9 -44.28 -8.63 39.47
N ARG A 10 -44.88 -7.46 39.76
CA ARG A 10 -44.62 -6.23 38.99
C ARG A 10 -43.16 -5.81 39.01
N VAL A 11 -42.53 -5.90 40.19
CA VAL A 11 -41.10 -5.60 40.33
C VAL A 11 -40.27 -6.59 39.50
N TYR A 12 -40.58 -7.89 39.57
CA TYR A 12 -39.89 -8.90 38.77
C TYR A 12 -40.03 -8.65 37.26
N ASP A 13 -41.26 -8.40 36.79
CA ASP A 13 -41.53 -8.12 35.37
C ASP A 13 -40.79 -6.86 34.91
N SER A 14 -40.70 -5.83 35.76
CA SER A 14 -39.95 -4.61 35.47
C SER A 14 -38.45 -4.85 35.29
N TYR A 15 -37.86 -5.75 36.08
CA TYR A 15 -36.44 -6.11 35.95
C TYR A 15 -36.20 -6.96 34.70
N ASP A 16 -37.13 -7.85 34.33
CA ASP A 16 -37.01 -8.63 33.10
C ASP A 16 -37.06 -7.74 31.85
N VAL A 17 -37.92 -6.72 31.85
CA VAL A 17 -37.96 -5.69 30.80
C VAL A 17 -36.64 -4.91 30.77
N GLN A 18 -36.17 -4.39 31.90
CA GLN A 18 -34.89 -3.66 31.97
C GLN A 18 -33.71 -4.49 31.46
N LYS A 19 -33.69 -5.80 31.77
CA LYS A 19 -32.66 -6.72 31.28
C LYS A 19 -32.71 -6.85 29.77
N LYS A 20 -33.89 -7.03 29.19
CA LYS A 20 -34.08 -7.13 27.73
C LYS A 20 -33.67 -5.83 27.03
N ASP A 21 -34.08 -4.69 27.58
CA ASP A 21 -33.72 -3.37 27.03
C ASP A 21 -32.21 -3.13 27.07
N LEU A 22 -31.55 -3.49 28.18
CA LEU A 22 -30.10 -3.39 28.29
C LEU A 22 -29.39 -4.28 27.27
N VAL A 23 -29.84 -5.52 27.09
CA VAL A 23 -29.28 -6.42 26.07
C VAL A 23 -29.45 -5.84 24.68
N ALA A 24 -30.64 -5.34 24.33
CA ALA A 24 -30.91 -4.73 23.04
C ALA A 24 -30.09 -3.45 22.81
N GLN A 25 -29.87 -2.66 23.86
CA GLN A 25 -28.99 -1.50 23.80
C GLN A 25 -27.54 -1.92 23.53
N ARG A 26 -27.00 -2.87 24.29
CA ARG A 26 -25.63 -3.35 24.10
C ARG A 26 -25.42 -3.97 22.72
N GLN A 27 -26.42 -4.69 22.21
CA GLN A 27 -26.36 -5.25 20.87
C GLN A 27 -26.26 -4.15 19.81
N ARG A 28 -27.06 -3.08 19.91
CA ARG A 28 -26.97 -1.92 19.01
C ARG A 28 -25.62 -1.22 19.10
N GLU A 29 -25.11 -0.99 20.31
CA GLU A 29 -23.78 -0.39 20.52
C GLU A 29 -22.67 -1.22 19.87
N LEU A 30 -22.73 -2.56 19.98
CA LEU A 30 -21.77 -3.46 19.33
C LEU A 30 -21.87 -3.42 17.80
N GLU A 31 -23.09 -3.36 17.25
CA GLU A 31 -23.30 -3.28 15.81
C GLU A 31 -22.81 -1.95 15.22
N GLU A 32 -23.03 -0.84 15.93
CA GLU A 32 -22.50 0.47 15.56
C GLU A 32 -20.98 0.49 15.61
N LEU A 33 -20.40 -0.07 16.68
CA LEU A 33 -18.96 -0.16 16.84
C LEU A 33 -18.32 -1.04 15.74
N ALA A 34 -18.94 -2.16 15.40
CA ALA A 34 -18.47 -3.04 14.33
C ALA A 34 -18.49 -2.31 12.97
N LYS A 35 -19.56 -1.58 12.65
CA LYS A 35 -19.64 -0.78 11.43
C LYS A 35 -18.58 0.31 11.40
N HIS A 36 -18.32 0.97 12.52
CA HIS A 36 -17.29 2.00 12.61
C HIS A 36 -15.90 1.43 12.31
N TYR A 37 -15.53 0.32 12.95
CA TYR A 37 -14.25 -0.33 12.70
C TYR A 37 -14.12 -0.88 11.27
N GLU A 38 -15.21 -1.38 10.70
CA GLU A 38 -15.22 -1.81 9.30
C GLU A 38 -14.93 -0.63 8.36
N GLN A 39 -15.59 0.50 8.56
CA GLN A 39 -15.36 1.73 7.78
C GLN A 39 -13.93 2.24 7.94
N GLU A 40 -13.42 2.31 9.18
CA GLU A 40 -12.04 2.75 9.45
C GLU A 40 -11.03 1.81 8.78
N THR A 41 -11.25 0.50 8.87
CA THR A 41 -10.39 -0.50 8.24
C THR A 41 -10.40 -0.35 6.72
N GLN A 42 -11.57 -0.17 6.11
CA GLN A 42 -11.69 0.05 4.67
C GLN A 42 -10.93 1.30 4.24
N GLN A 43 -11.07 2.40 4.98
CA GLN A 43 -10.35 3.65 4.68
C GLN A 43 -8.83 3.45 4.79
N LEU A 44 -8.35 2.80 5.85
CA LEU A 44 -6.93 2.51 6.02
C LEU A 44 -6.37 1.65 4.89
N VAL A 45 -7.13 0.64 4.42
CA VAL A 45 -6.73 -0.18 3.27
C VAL A 45 -6.63 0.68 2.02
N MET A 46 -7.64 1.49 1.72
CA MET A 46 -7.63 2.39 0.55
C MET A 46 -6.44 3.36 0.57
N ASP A 47 -6.15 3.95 1.72
CA ASP A 47 -5.03 4.89 1.88
C ASP A 47 -3.69 4.18 1.68
N LYS A 48 -3.54 2.94 2.18
CA LYS A 48 -2.34 2.13 1.99
C LYS A 48 -2.17 1.71 0.53
N GLU A 49 -3.24 1.32 -0.15
CA GLU A 49 -3.21 0.98 -1.57
C GLU A 49 -2.80 2.19 -2.42
N ALA A 50 -3.35 3.37 -2.14
CA ALA A 50 -2.99 4.61 -2.82
C ALA A 50 -1.51 4.96 -2.62
N LEU A 51 -1.01 4.85 -1.38
CA LEU A 51 0.39 5.11 -1.06
C LEU A 51 1.32 4.12 -1.79
N LEU A 52 0.99 2.83 -1.79
CA LEU A 52 1.76 1.80 -2.47
C LEU A 52 1.76 2.01 -3.99
N ALA A 53 0.63 2.40 -4.58
CA ALA A 53 0.55 2.72 -6.00
C ALA A 53 1.44 3.92 -6.36
N GLN A 54 1.44 4.96 -5.53
CA GLN A 54 2.32 6.11 -5.70
C GLN A 54 3.80 5.72 -5.59
N HIS A 55 4.18 4.96 -4.55
CA HIS A 55 5.54 4.47 -4.37
C HIS A 55 6.00 3.60 -5.55
N LYS A 56 5.14 2.70 -6.03
CA LYS A 56 5.44 1.86 -7.18
C LYS A 56 5.69 2.71 -8.41
N LYS A 57 4.85 3.73 -8.67
CA LYS A 57 5.03 4.64 -9.80
C LYS A 57 6.38 5.38 -9.72
N GLN A 58 6.72 5.90 -8.54
CA GLN A 58 7.99 6.59 -8.33
C GLN A 58 9.17 5.65 -8.59
N LEU A 59 9.15 4.45 -7.99
CA LEU A 59 10.21 3.45 -8.20
C LEU A 59 10.36 3.05 -9.67
N THR A 60 9.25 2.90 -10.40
CA THR A 60 9.30 2.62 -11.84
C THR A 60 9.97 3.76 -12.60
N GLN A 61 9.61 5.01 -12.32
CA GLN A 61 10.23 6.18 -12.96
C GLN A 61 11.72 6.29 -12.64
N ASP A 62 12.12 6.06 -11.38
CA ASP A 62 13.51 6.11 -10.96
C ASP A 62 14.36 5.03 -11.67
N VAL A 63 13.79 3.83 -11.85
CA VAL A 63 14.44 2.74 -12.59
C VAL A 63 14.58 3.07 -14.06
N GLU A 64 13.52 3.57 -14.71
CA GLU A 64 13.55 4.00 -16.11
C GLU A 64 14.62 5.08 -16.33
N GLN A 65 14.65 6.10 -15.47
CA GLN A 65 15.65 7.16 -15.52
C GLN A 65 17.08 6.61 -15.34
N THR A 66 17.26 5.66 -14.42
CA THR A 66 18.57 5.02 -14.20
C THR A 66 19.01 4.24 -15.44
N ILE A 67 18.10 3.49 -16.07
CA ILE A 67 18.38 2.73 -17.29
C ILE A 67 18.77 3.68 -18.44
N GLU A 68 18.05 4.80 -18.60
CA GLU A 68 18.36 5.79 -19.63
C GLU A 68 19.76 6.41 -19.42
N GLN A 69 20.07 6.81 -18.19
CA GLN A 69 21.38 7.36 -17.83
C GLN A 69 22.52 6.37 -18.08
N GLN A 70 22.34 5.11 -17.67
CA GLN A 70 23.33 4.05 -17.89
C GLN A 70 23.50 3.76 -19.38
N THR A 71 22.41 3.72 -20.14
CA THR A 71 22.45 3.49 -21.59
C THR A 71 23.22 4.61 -22.29
N ALA A 72 22.94 5.87 -21.95
CA ALA A 72 23.67 7.02 -22.48
C ALA A 72 25.17 6.97 -22.13
N SER A 73 25.49 6.60 -20.88
CA SER A 73 26.88 6.44 -20.44
C SER A 73 27.61 5.33 -21.22
N ILE A 74 26.96 4.19 -21.44
CA ILE A 74 27.53 3.07 -22.20
C ILE A 74 27.76 3.48 -23.65
N GLN A 75 26.80 4.16 -24.28
CA GLN A 75 26.94 4.65 -25.65
C GLN A 75 28.11 5.63 -25.79
N SER A 76 28.28 6.55 -24.84
CA SER A 76 29.40 7.48 -24.80
C SER A 76 30.75 6.75 -24.69
N LEU A 77 30.85 5.78 -23.78
CA LEU A 77 32.06 4.96 -23.60
C LEU A 77 32.38 4.14 -24.85
N LEU A 78 31.38 3.54 -25.50
CA LEU A 78 31.56 2.78 -26.73
C LEU A 78 32.01 3.67 -27.89
N ALA A 79 31.47 4.89 -28.00
CA ALA A 79 31.91 5.87 -29.00
C ALA A 79 33.38 6.26 -28.79
N SER A 80 33.80 6.49 -27.55
CA SER A 80 35.21 6.76 -27.21
C SER A 80 36.11 5.58 -27.59
N LYS A 81 35.76 4.36 -27.16
CA LYS A 81 36.55 3.17 -27.49
C LYS A 81 36.63 2.90 -28.98
N LYS A 82 35.57 3.19 -29.73
CA LYS A 82 35.57 3.05 -31.19
C LYS A 82 36.61 3.96 -31.83
N ALA A 83 36.76 5.21 -31.36
CA ALA A 83 37.78 6.12 -31.86
C ALA A 83 39.19 5.57 -31.60
N ASP A 84 39.45 5.10 -30.37
CA ASP A 84 40.74 4.51 -30.00
C ASP A 84 41.07 3.27 -30.85
N LEU A 85 40.09 2.41 -31.09
CA LEU A 85 40.23 1.21 -31.91
C LEU A 85 40.55 1.55 -33.38
N ILE A 86 39.92 2.58 -33.93
CA ILE A 86 40.20 3.04 -35.29
C ILE A 86 41.65 3.52 -35.39
N THR A 87 42.12 4.32 -34.43
CA THR A 87 43.52 4.77 -34.40
C THR A 87 44.48 3.60 -34.34
N GLN A 88 44.26 2.63 -33.44
CA GLN A 88 45.10 1.43 -33.35
C GLN A 88 45.11 0.60 -34.64
N MET A 89 43.96 0.49 -35.33
CA MET A 89 43.89 -0.19 -36.62
C MET A 89 44.68 0.55 -37.70
N VAL A 90 44.57 1.88 -37.77
CA VAL A 90 45.33 2.71 -38.72
C VAL A 90 46.83 2.57 -38.47
N ASP A 91 47.27 2.70 -37.22
CA ASP A 91 48.68 2.55 -36.84
C ASP A 91 49.22 1.20 -37.28
N LYS A 92 48.46 0.12 -37.03
CA LYS A 92 48.84 -1.24 -37.43
C LYS A 92 48.90 -1.43 -38.95
N VAL A 93 47.99 -0.81 -39.71
CA VAL A 93 48.03 -0.84 -41.18
C VAL A 93 49.24 -0.10 -41.72
N VAL A 94 49.56 1.08 -41.16
CA VAL A 94 50.76 1.85 -41.51
C VAL A 94 52.03 1.07 -41.18
N GLU A 95 52.11 0.43 -40.01
CA GLU A 95 53.25 -0.44 -39.67
C GLU A 95 53.40 -1.63 -40.62
N THR A 96 52.29 -2.22 -41.09
CA THR A 96 52.33 -3.45 -41.90
C THR A 96 52.58 -3.17 -43.39
N TYR A 97 52.05 -2.06 -43.92
CA TYR A 97 52.03 -1.77 -45.37
C TYR A 97 52.61 -0.41 -45.74
N GLY A 98 53.11 0.39 -44.79
CA GLY A 98 53.66 1.73 -45.00
C GLY A 98 55.11 1.76 -45.53
N HIS A 99 55.55 0.68 -46.17
CA HIS A 99 56.80 0.60 -46.94
C HIS A 99 56.49 0.43 -48.42
#